data_AF-A0A8T5IUP0-F1
#
_entry.id   AF-A0A8T5IUP0-F1
#
_cell.length_a   1.000
_cell.length_b   1.000
_cell.length_c   1.000
_cell.angle_alpha   90.00
_cell.angle_beta   90.00
_cell.angle_gamma   90.00
#
_symmetry.space_group_name_H-M   'P 1'
#
loop_
_entity.id
_entity.type
_entity.pdbx_description
1 polymer ?
#
loop_
_entity_poly.entity_id
_entity_poly.type
_entity_poly.pdbx_seq_one_letter_code
_entity_poly.pdbx_strand_id
1 'polypeptide(L)'
;MNLDKILHLIQILSLVSLMINVFFMVTTPDILKYVMFSVLSIYLFMATSWINHARKNNVNNSTITKQVAGVVLGTIILIIIITALFKLVTVLQAV
;
A
#
# COMPACT_ATOMS: atom_id res chain seq x y z
N MET A 1 -10.66 13.92 15.08
CA MET A 1 -9.47 14.83 15.06
C MET A 1 -8.14 14.09 14.97
N ASN A 2 -7.80 13.12 15.83
CA ASN A 2 -6.50 12.43 15.72
C ASN A 2 -6.44 11.41 14.56
N LEU A 3 -7.51 10.64 14.33
CA LEU A 3 -7.55 9.63 13.26
C LEU A 3 -7.49 10.26 11.85
N ASP A 4 -8.12 11.42 11.66
CA ASP A 4 -8.14 12.15 10.38
C ASP A 4 -6.73 12.59 9.98
N LYS A 5 -5.97 13.10 10.94
CA LYS A 5 -4.56 13.48 10.75
C LYS A 5 -3.69 12.26 10.43
N ILE A 6 -3.91 11.13 11.11
CA ILE A 6 -3.18 9.88 10.86
C ILE A 6 -3.46 9.36 9.44
N LEU A 7 -4.74 9.26 9.04
CA LEU A 7 -5.10 8.80 7.71
C LEU A 7 -4.55 9.72 6.62
N HIS A 8 -4.59 11.04 6.84
CA HIS A 8 -4.02 11.99 5.89
C HIS A 8 -2.48 11.89 5.81
N LEU A 9 -1.81 11.66 6.94
CA LEU A 9 -0.37 11.43 6.97
C LEU A 9 0.01 10.15 6.22
N ILE A 10 -0.70 9.04 6.44
CA ILE A 10 -0.48 7.78 5.72
C ILE A 10 -0.68 8.00 4.21
N GLN A 11 -1.71 8.74 3.83
CA GLN A 11 -1.97 9.08 2.43
C GLN A 11 -0.80 9.87 1.81
N ILE A 12 -0.28 10.89 2.50
CA ILE A 12 0.88 11.66 2.03
C ILE A 12 2.12 10.77 1.93
N LEU A 13 2.42 9.98 2.96
CA LEU A 13 3.59 9.10 2.98
C LEU A 13 3.52 8.02 1.89
N SER A 14 2.33 7.50 1.61
CA SER A 14 2.14 6.53 0.51
C SER A 14 2.42 7.16 -0.86
N LEU A 15 2.05 8.42 -1.07
CA LEU A 15 2.35 9.15 -2.31
C LEU A 15 3.85 9.47 -2.43
N VAL A 16 4.48 9.92 -1.34
CA VAL A 16 5.94 10.14 -1.30
C VAL A 16 6.70 8.84 -1.59
N SER A 17 6.27 7.74 -0.96
CA SER A 17 6.85 6.41 -1.20
C SER A 17 6.69 5.99 -2.66
N LEU A 18 5.53 6.23 -3.28
CA LEU A 18 5.32 5.96 -4.70
C LEU A 18 6.29 6.75 -5.57
N MET A 19 6.46 8.05 -5.33
CA MET A 19 7.41 8.89 -6.09
C MET A 19 8.85 8.39 -5.96
N ILE A 20 9.27 8.02 -4.75
CA ILE A 20 10.59 7.44 -4.49
C ILE A 20 10.77 6.11 -5.24
N ASN A 21 9.76 5.22 -5.19
CA ASN A 21 9.82 3.94 -5.88
C ASN A 21 9.89 4.11 -7.41
N VAL A 22 9.12 5.04 -7.98
CA VAL A 22 9.19 5.37 -9.41
C VAL A 22 10.58 5.89 -9.79
N PHE A 23 11.18 6.76 -8.98
CA PHE A 23 12.55 7.23 -9.20
C PHE A 23 13.57 6.08 -9.20
N PHE A 24 13.46 5.16 -8.23
CA PHE A 24 14.35 3.99 -8.18
C PHE A 24 14.11 3.01 -9.34
N MET A 25 12.88 2.88 -9.82
CA MET A 25 12.57 2.07 -11.00
C MET A 25 13.32 2.54 -12.26
N VAL A 26 13.59 3.85 -12.37
CA VAL A 26 14.32 4.43 -13.51
C VAL A 26 15.83 4.33 -13.32
N THR A 27 16.31 4.48 -12.08
CA THR A 27 17.75 4.62 -11.77
C THR A 27 18.45 3.33 -11.39
N THR A 28 17.71 2.25 -11.16
CA THR A 28 18.28 0.97 -10.70
C THR A 28 17.86 -0.20 -11.59
N PRO A 29 18.69 -1.25 -11.68
CA PRO A 29 18.35 -2.47 -12.42
C PRO A 29 17.26 -3.32 -11.75
N ASP A 30 16.98 -3.10 -10.46
CA ASP A 30 16.01 -3.86 -9.66
C ASP A 30 14.54 -3.42 -9.89
N ILE A 31 14.16 -3.21 -11.15
CA ILE A 31 12.85 -2.67 -11.57
C ILE A 31 11.69 -3.40 -10.87
N LEU A 32 11.72 -4.73 -10.86
CA LEU A 32 10.64 -5.56 -10.30
C LEU A 32 10.38 -5.27 -8.82
N LYS A 33 11.44 -5.01 -8.04
CA LYS A 33 11.35 -4.68 -6.61
C LYS A 33 10.58 -3.39 -6.38
N TYR A 34 10.93 -2.37 -7.15
CA TYR A 34 10.31 -1.06 -7.00
C TYR A 34 8.90 -1.02 -7.59
N VAL A 35 8.59 -1.83 -8.62
CA VAL A 35 7.21 -2.04 -9.10
C VAL A 35 6.33 -2.60 -7.97
N MET A 36 6.79 -3.64 -7.27
CA MET A 36 6.00 -4.26 -6.19
C MET A 36 5.78 -3.31 -5.00
N PHE A 37 6.81 -2.55 -4.59
CA PHE A 37 6.62 -1.52 -3.58
C PHE A 37 5.69 -0.40 -4.04
N SER A 38 5.71 -0.05 -5.32
CA SER A 38 4.76 0.92 -5.89
C SER A 38 3.32 0.43 -5.81
N VAL A 39 3.07 -0.86 -6.07
CA VAL A 39 1.74 -1.48 -5.90
C VAL A 39 1.27 -1.38 -4.45
N LEU A 40 2.13 -1.68 -3.48
CA LEU A 40 1.82 -1.55 -2.05
C LEU A 40 1.49 -0.09 -1.67
N SER A 41 2.29 0.87 -2.14
CA SER A 41 2.06 2.29 -1.87
C SER A 41 0.75 2.80 -2.50
N ILE A 42 0.42 2.37 -3.72
CA ILE A 42 -0.86 2.68 -4.37
C ILE A 42 -2.03 2.07 -3.60
N TYR A 43 -1.91 0.81 -3.16
CA TYR A 43 -2.94 0.15 -2.37
C TYR A 43 -3.25 0.94 -1.08
N LEU A 44 -2.22 1.35 -0.33
CA LEU A 44 -2.38 2.14 0.89
C LEU A 44 -2.99 3.52 0.62
N PHE A 45 -2.60 4.16 -0.48
CA PHE A 45 -3.18 5.44 -0.90
C PHE A 45 -4.68 5.32 -1.18
N MET A 46 -5.09 4.34 -2.00
CA MET A 46 -6.49 4.12 -2.35
C MET A 46 -7.31 3.72 -1.13
N ALA A 47 -6.79 2.81 -0.31
CA ALA A 47 -7.41 2.36 0.92
C ALA A 47 -7.71 3.49 1.91
N THR A 48 -6.71 4.35 2.17
CA THR A 48 -6.89 5.49 3.09
C THR A 48 -7.82 6.56 2.51
N SER A 49 -7.75 6.80 1.20
CA SER A 49 -8.69 7.69 0.50
C SER A 49 -10.14 7.22 0.63
N TRP A 50 -10.38 5.91 0.46
CA TRP A 50 -11.70 5.31 0.62
C TRP A 50 -12.24 5.44 2.05
N ILE A 51 -11.40 5.19 3.06
CA ILE A 51 -11.78 5.37 4.48
C ILE A 51 -12.10 6.84 4.76
N ASN A 52 -11.25 7.77 4.30
CA ASN A 52 -11.48 9.21 4.46
C ASN A 52 -12.79 9.65 3.80
N HIS A 53 -13.12 9.12 2.62
CA HIS A 53 -14.37 9.41 1.93
C HIS A 53 -15.59 8.86 2.69
N ALA A 54 -15.55 7.60 3.14
CA ALA A 54 -16.62 7.01 3.95
C ALA A 54 -16.88 7.81 5.23
N ARG A 55 -15.82 8.29 5.89
CA ARG A 55 -15.93 9.13 7.09
C ARG A 55 -16.56 10.49 6.81
N LYS A 56 -16.20 11.14 5.70
CA LYS A 56 -16.81 12.42 5.27
C LYS A 56 -18.30 12.29 4.95
N ASN A 57 -18.74 11.11 4.53
CA ASN A 57 -20.15 10.81 4.23
C ASN A 57 -20.94 10.29 5.44
N ASN A 58 -20.43 10.43 6.67
CA ASN A 58 -21.08 9.97 7.91
C ASN A 58 -21.44 8.47 7.92
N VAL A 59 -20.66 7.64 7.23
CA VAL A 59 -20.78 6.18 7.34
C VAL A 59 -20.54 5.77 8.80
N ASN A 60 -21.31 4.79 9.29
CA ASN A 60 -21.23 4.32 10.68
C ASN A 60 -19.79 3.90 11.07
N ASN A 61 -19.38 4.24 12.28
CA ASN A 61 -18.08 3.88 12.86
C ASN A 61 -17.79 2.38 12.79
N SER A 62 -18.79 1.53 12.99
CA SER A 62 -18.62 0.07 12.90
C SER A 62 -18.17 -0.38 11.50
N THR A 63 -18.71 0.24 10.44
CA THR A 63 -18.32 0.00 9.05
C THR A 63 -16.90 0.50 8.80
N ILE A 64 -16.57 1.70 9.27
CA ILE A 64 -15.22 2.26 9.15
C ILE A 64 -14.18 1.37 9.84
N THR A 65 -14.47 0.85 11.03
CA THR A 65 -13.57 -0.10 11.72
C THR A 65 -13.35 -1.36 10.90
N LYS A 66 -14.39 -1.92 10.28
CA LYS A 66 -14.26 -3.07 9.37
C LYS A 66 -13.42 -2.73 8.13
N GLN A 67 -13.58 -1.54 7.57
CA GLN A 67 -12.77 -1.07 6.44
C GLN A 67 -11.29 -0.97 6.83
N VAL A 68 -10.97 -0.33 7.95
CA VAL A 68 -9.59 -0.22 8.46
C VAL A 68 -9.00 -1.62 8.70
N ALA A 69 -9.73 -2.52 9.34
CA ALA A 69 -9.28 -3.90 9.56
C ALA A 69 -9.03 -4.64 8.23
N GLY A 70 -9.91 -4.47 7.24
CA GLY A 70 -9.76 -5.01 5.90
C GLY A 70 -8.50 -4.48 5.19
N VAL A 71 -8.20 -3.19 5.34
CA VAL A 71 -6.97 -2.59 4.80
C VAL A 71 -5.73 -3.20 5.43
N VAL A 72 -5.71 -3.38 6.76
CA VAL A 72 -4.59 -4.02 7.48
C VAL A 72 -4.39 -5.46 7.00
N LEU A 73 -5.46 -6.26 6.97
CA LEU A 73 -5.40 -7.65 6.51
C LEU A 73 -4.97 -7.76 5.04
N GLY A 74 -5.53 -6.92 4.17
CA GLY A 74 -5.15 -6.88 2.75
C GLY A 74 -3.70 -6.45 2.54
N THR A 75 -3.19 -5.53 3.36
CA THR A 75 -1.76 -5.13 3.34
C THR A 75 -0.86 -6.31 3.68
N ILE A 76 -1.19 -7.06 4.74
CA ILE A 76 -0.43 -8.26 5.16
C ILE A 76 -0.43 -9.31 4.06
N ILE A 77 -1.59 -9.60 3.47
CA ILE A 77 -1.72 -10.57 2.37
C ILE A 77 -0.90 -10.12 1.16
N LEU A 78 -0.96 -8.84 0.80
CA LEU A 78 -0.19 -8.29 -0.31
C LEU A 78 1.32 -8.45 -0.10
N ILE A 79 1.81 -8.20 1.12
CA ILE A 79 3.22 -8.41 1.48
C ILE A 79 3.60 -9.89 1.30
N ILE A 80 2.78 -10.83 1.79
CA ILE A 80 3.05 -12.27 1.63
C ILE A 80 3.11 -12.66 0.14
N ILE A 81 2.18 -12.19 -0.68
CA ILE A 81 2.15 -12.46 -2.12
C ILE A 81 3.42 -11.90 -2.79
N ILE A 82 3.79 -10.65 -2.49
CA ILE A 82 5.00 -10.01 -3.00
C ILE A 82 6.24 -10.82 -2.60
N THR A 83 6.36 -11.25 -1.34
CA THR A 83 7.48 -12.06 -0.86
C THR A 83 7.55 -13.42 -1.56
N ALA A 84 6.42 -14.09 -1.76
CA ALA A 84 6.37 -15.37 -2.48
C ALA A 84 6.80 -15.21 -3.94
N LEU A 85 6.34 -14.15 -4.61
CA LEU A 85 6.74 -13.83 -5.98
C LEU A 85 8.25 -13.57 -6.08
N PHE A 86 8.83 -12.83 -5.13
CA PHE A 86 10.28 -12.63 -5.07
C PHE A 86 11.05 -13.94 -4.98
N LYS A 87 10.61 -14.83 -4.07
CA LYS A 87 11.26 -16.13 -3.88
C LYS A 87 11.12 -17.01 -5.11
N LEU A 88 10.01 -16.93 -5.83
CA LEU A 88 9.82 -17.65 -7.09
C LEU A 88 10.75 -17.12 -8.19
N VAL A 89 10.83 -15.80 -8.36
CA VAL A 89 11.71 -15.17 -9.35
C VAL A 89 13.17 -15.51 -9.09
N THR A 90 13.64 -15.47 -7.83
CA THR A 90 15.02 -15.83 -7.51
C THR A 90 15.32 -17.30 -7.78
N VAL A 91 14.37 -18.21 -7.55
CA VAL A 91 14.53 -19.64 -7.90
C VAL A 91 14.61 -19.82 -9.41
N LEU A 92 13.73 -19.16 -10.18
CA LEU A 92 13.73 -19.27 -11.65
C LEU A 92 14.98 -18.67 -12.30
N GLN A 93 15.60 -17.65 -11.70
CA GLN A 93 16.86 -17.08 -12.18
C GLN A 93 18.09 -17.93 -11.83
N ALA A 94 17.96 -18.85 -10.86
CA ALA A 94 19.04 -19.72 -10.43
C ALA A 94 19.08 -21.07 -11.17
N VAL A 95 18.07 -21.37 -11.98
CA VAL A 95 17.93 -22.57 -12.83
C VAL A 95 18.34 -22.22 -14.26
#